data_AF-A0A1V2A469-F1
#
_entry.id   AF-A0A1V2A469-F1
#
_cell.length_a   1.000
_cell.length_b   1.000
_cell.length_c   1.000
_cell.angle_alpha   90.00
_cell.angle_beta   90.00
_cell.angle_gamma   90.00
#
_symmetry.space_group_name_H-M   'P 1'
#
loop_
_entity.id
_entity.type
_entity.pdbx_description
1 polymer ?
#
loop_
_entity_poly.entity_id
_entity_poly.type
_entity_poly.pdbx_seq_one_letter_code
_entity_poly.pdbx_strand_id
1 'polypeptide(L)'
;MTPVRDCHIVTKRLLDLLEAVEQDRDSQIEQAEELLDQRALLLPEISPPFTEVELKLGREINLMNQEIEERLARLCNAVKDDLKEVGAKKQSMNKYSNPYEALQTDGVFYDKRN
;
A
#
# COMPACT_ATOMS: atom_id res chain seq x y z
N MET A 1 -7.26 7.78 30.51
CA MET A 1 -7.51 8.45 29.21
C MET A 1 -8.86 7.96 28.68
N THR A 2 -9.49 8.69 27.75
CA THR A 2 -10.79 8.27 27.18
C THR A 2 -10.58 7.66 25.79
N PRO A 3 -11.41 6.69 25.37
CA PRO A 3 -11.25 6.03 24.06
C PRO A 3 -11.20 6.99 22.88
N VAL A 4 -11.97 8.09 22.93
CA VAL A 4 -11.96 9.14 21.90
C VAL A 4 -10.60 9.85 21.84
N ARG A 5 -10.00 10.16 22.99
CA ARG A 5 -8.70 10.82 23.06
C ARG A 5 -7.58 9.90 22.59
N ASP A 6 -7.63 8.63 22.98
CA ASP A 6 -6.65 7.64 22.56
C ASP A 6 -6.72 7.40 21.05
N CYS A 7 -7.93 7.28 20.49
CA CYS A 7 -8.15 7.17 19.05
C CYS A 7 -7.66 8.42 18.29
N HIS A 8 -7.87 9.62 18.84
CA HIS A 8 -7.34 10.86 18.27
C HIS A 8 -5.82 10.86 18.20
N ILE A 9 -5.15 10.46 19.29
CA ILE A 9 -3.67 10.39 19.34
C ILE A 9 -3.14 9.40 18.31
N VAL A 10 -3.73 8.19 18.22
CA VAL A 10 -3.31 7.19 17.24
C VAL A 10 -3.56 7.67 15.81
N THR A 11 -4.72 8.28 15.54
CA THR A 11 -5.06 8.82 14.21
C THR A 11 -4.07 9.93 13.82
N LYS A 12 -3.70 10.81 14.75
CA LYS A 12 -2.70 11.85 14.49
C LYS A 12 -1.32 11.26 14.18
N ARG A 13 -0.86 10.29 14.97
CA ARG A 13 0.42 9.60 14.71
C ARG A 13 0.44 8.93 13.33
N LEU A 14 -0.68 8.32 12.93
CA LEU A 14 -0.81 7.73 11.61
C LEU A 14 -0.71 8.79 10.51
N LEU A 15 -1.35 9.94 10.67
CA LEU A 15 -1.22 11.04 9.71
C LEU A 15 0.22 11.56 9.65
N ASP A 16 0.85 11.84 10.80
CA ASP A 16 2.24 12.31 10.87
C ASP A 16 3.20 11.31 10.19
N LEU A 17 3.00 10.00 10.39
CA LEU A 17 3.75 8.93 9.73
C LEU A 17 3.59 8.97 8.20
N LEU A 18 2.37 9.15 7.70
CA LEU A 18 2.07 9.21 6.27
C LEU A 18 2.47 10.55 5.62
N GLU A 19 2.84 11.55 6.42
CA GLU A 19 3.40 12.83 5.99
C GLU A 19 4.92 12.83 5.87
N ALA A 20 5.59 11.93 6.56
CA ALA A 20 7.05 11.84 6.54
C ALA A 20 7.56 11.50 5.13
N VAL A 21 8.44 12.37 4.59
CA VAL A 21 8.97 12.28 3.22
C VAL A 21 10.21 11.37 3.11
N GLU A 22 10.94 11.16 4.22
CA GLU A 22 12.25 10.50 4.21
C GLU A 22 12.27 9.11 4.88
N GLN A 23 11.11 8.48 5.05
CA GLN A 23 11.04 7.17 5.70
C GLN A 23 11.22 6.03 4.70
N ASP A 24 11.93 4.98 5.12
CA ASP A 24 11.93 3.71 4.40
C ASP A 24 10.49 3.21 4.25
N ARG A 25 10.11 2.88 3.01
CA ARG A 25 8.71 2.63 2.68
C ARG A 25 8.17 1.37 3.32
N ASP A 26 8.97 0.31 3.39
CA ASP A 26 8.54 -0.96 3.98
C ASP A 26 8.31 -0.76 5.49
N SER A 27 9.24 -0.08 6.16
CA SER A 27 9.05 0.31 7.57
C SER A 27 7.86 1.26 7.80
N GLN A 28 7.60 2.18 6.87
CA GLN A 28 6.43 3.06 6.92
C GLN A 28 5.13 2.27 6.81
N ILE A 29 5.07 1.26 5.95
CA ILE A 29 3.91 0.36 5.80
C ILE A 29 3.68 -0.43 7.08
N GLU A 30 4.72 -1.07 7.62
CA GLU A 30 4.63 -1.85 8.87
C GLU A 30 4.09 -1.00 10.03
N GLN A 31 4.64 0.20 10.23
CA GLN A 31 4.18 1.11 11.28
C GLN A 31 2.75 1.62 11.03
N ALA A 32 2.36 1.83 9.78
CA ALA A 32 1.01 2.22 9.43
C ALA A 32 0.00 1.10 9.76
N GLU A 33 0.34 -0.16 9.47
CA GLU A 33 -0.46 -1.33 9.84
C GLU A 33 -0.62 -1.44 11.36
N GLU A 34 0.47 -1.31 12.13
CA GLU A 34 0.40 -1.33 13.60
C GLU A 34 -0.51 -0.24 14.18
N LEU A 35 -0.43 0.99 13.65
CA LEU A 35 -1.28 2.10 14.08
C LEU A 35 -2.75 1.89 13.67
N LEU A 36 -2.99 1.31 12.50
CA LEU A 36 -4.34 0.96 12.05
C LEU A 36 -4.97 -0.11 12.94
N ASP A 37 -4.20 -1.13 13.33
CA ASP A 37 -4.66 -2.19 14.24
C ASP A 37 -4.96 -1.63 15.64
N GLN A 38 -4.08 -0.79 16.18
CA GLN A 38 -4.33 -0.10 17.45
C GLN A 38 -5.61 0.73 17.39
N ARG A 39 -5.83 1.46 16.29
CA ARG A 39 -7.04 2.25 16.09
C ARG A 39 -8.29 1.38 15.97
N ALA A 40 -8.20 0.24 15.28
CA ALA A 40 -9.31 -0.70 15.13
C ALA A 40 -9.79 -1.25 16.48
N LEU A 41 -8.89 -1.45 17.44
CA LEU A 41 -9.24 -1.87 18.81
C LEU A 41 -9.92 -0.77 19.62
N LEU A 42 -9.61 0.51 19.37
CA LEU A 42 -10.15 1.64 20.11
C LEU A 42 -11.53 2.10 19.62
N LEU A 43 -11.83 1.95 18.32
CA LEU A 43 -13.08 2.42 17.73
C LEU A 43 -14.36 1.83 18.37
N PRO A 44 -14.44 0.52 18.69
CA PRO A 44 -15.62 -0.06 19.33
C PRO A 44 -15.90 0.50 20.73
N GLU A 45 -14.87 0.99 21.42
CA GLU A 45 -14.96 1.54 22.78
C GLU A 45 -15.48 2.99 22.80
N ILE A 46 -15.62 3.62 21.62
CA ILE A 46 -16.15 4.99 21.51
C ILE A 46 -17.67 4.95 21.53
N SER A 47 -18.25 5.24 22.69
CA SER A 47 -19.71 5.29 22.89
C SER A 47 -20.16 6.54 23.64
N PRO A 48 -21.39 7.05 23.41
CA PRO A 48 -21.94 8.18 24.15
C PRO A 48 -22.19 7.83 25.63
N PRO A 49 -22.34 8.83 26.52
CA PRO A 49 -22.38 10.27 26.25
C PRO A 49 -20.99 10.90 26.06
N PHE A 50 -20.90 11.90 25.17
CA PHE A 50 -19.65 12.61 24.88
C PHE A 50 -19.60 13.99 25.52
N THR A 51 -18.42 14.38 26.00
CA THR A 51 -18.12 15.75 26.41
C THR A 51 -17.93 16.67 25.20
N GLU A 52 -18.03 17.99 25.39
CA GLU A 52 -17.74 18.96 24.30
C GLU A 52 -16.33 18.81 23.72
N VAL A 53 -15.36 18.43 24.56
CA VAL A 53 -13.98 18.17 24.15
C VAL A 53 -13.93 16.94 23.26
N GLU A 54 -14.60 15.86 23.61
CA GLU A 54 -14.63 14.64 22.80
C GLU A 54 -15.35 14.84 21.47
N LEU A 55 -16.40 15.65 21.43
CA LEU A 55 -17.05 16.04 20.17
C LEU A 55 -16.10 16.84 19.26
N LYS A 56 -15.22 17.69 19.82
CA LYS A 56 -14.18 18.38 19.04
C LYS A 56 -13.16 17.39 18.49
N LEU A 57 -12.64 16.51 19.34
CA LEU A 57 -11.66 15.48 18.93
C LEU A 57 -12.24 14.54 17.86
N GLY A 58 -13.51 14.14 17.97
CA GLY A 58 -14.18 13.33 16.96
C GLY A 58 -14.28 14.01 15.59
N ARG A 59 -14.50 15.33 15.56
CA ARG A 59 -14.45 16.10 14.31
C ARG A 59 -13.04 16.14 13.72
N GLU A 60 -12.02 16.34 14.55
CA GLU A 60 -10.62 16.31 14.10
C GLU A 60 -10.23 14.93 13.56
N ILE A 61 -10.65 13.84 14.21
CA ILE A 61 -10.47 12.47 13.70
C ILE A 61 -11.06 12.33 12.30
N ASN A 62 -12.29 12.79 12.08
CA ASN A 62 -12.93 12.69 10.76
C ASN A 62 -12.19 13.47 9.67
N LEU A 63 -11.62 14.64 9.99
CA LEU A 63 -10.82 15.41 9.05
C LEU A 63 -9.51 14.69 8.73
N MET A 64 -8.80 14.19 9.74
CA MET A 64 -7.57 13.41 9.54
C MET A 64 -7.82 12.13 8.73
N ASN A 65 -8.96 11.47 8.92
CA ASN A 65 -9.31 10.26 8.17
C ASN A 65 -9.36 10.51 6.66
N GLN A 66 -9.92 11.63 6.22
CA GLN A 66 -10.00 11.97 4.78
C GLN A 66 -8.59 12.05 4.18
N GLU A 67 -7.68 12.70 4.88
CA GLU A 67 -6.29 12.83 4.42
C GLU A 67 -5.52 11.50 4.48
N ILE A 68 -5.71 10.72 5.55
CA ILE A 68 -5.13 9.38 5.69
C ILE A 68 -5.56 8.47 4.54
N GLU A 69 -6.86 8.48 4.20
CA GLU A 69 -7.39 7.67 3.08
C GLU A 69 -6.72 8.02 1.75
N GLU A 70 -6.56 9.30 1.44
CA GLU A 70 -5.88 9.74 0.22
C GLU A 70 -4.40 9.29 0.20
N ARG A 71 -3.70 9.42 1.33
CA ARG A 71 -2.28 9.06 1.44
C ARG A 71 -2.06 7.55 1.34
N LEU A 72 -2.87 6.76 2.03
CA LEU A 72 -2.83 5.30 1.93
C LEU A 72 -3.14 4.82 0.51
N ALA A 73 -4.10 5.45 -0.18
CA ALA A 73 -4.40 5.13 -1.58
C ALA A 73 -3.18 5.38 -2.49
N ARG A 74 -2.46 6.50 -2.30
CA ARG A 74 -1.23 6.80 -3.04
C ARG A 74 -0.13 5.79 -2.74
N LEU A 75 0.08 5.44 -1.48
CA LEU A 75 1.07 4.45 -1.06
C LEU A 75 0.78 3.08 -1.70
N CYS A 76 -0.46 2.62 -1.62
CA CYS A 76 -0.91 1.39 -2.26
C CYS A 76 -0.71 1.40 -3.79
N ASN A 77 -0.98 2.53 -4.45
CA ASN A 77 -0.79 2.64 -5.89
C ASN A 77 0.69 2.59 -6.28
N ALA A 78 1.57 3.25 -5.53
CA ALA A 78 3.02 3.18 -5.74
C ALA A 78 3.53 1.72 -5.65
N VAL A 79 3.08 0.97 -4.64
CA VAL A 79 3.41 -0.47 -4.51
C VAL A 79 2.90 -1.28 -5.71
N LYS A 80 1.68 -1.02 -6.18
CA LYS A 80 1.13 -1.71 -7.36
C LYS A 80 1.93 -1.42 -8.62
N ASP A 81 2.40 -0.19 -8.80
CA ASP A 81 3.15 0.20 -9.98
C ASP A 81 4.54 -0.46 -9.99
N ASP A 82 5.22 -0.54 -8.84
CA ASP A 82 6.46 -1.29 -8.70
C ASP A 82 6.29 -2.78 -9.08
N LEU A 83 5.20 -3.41 -8.64
CA LEU A 83 4.90 -4.81 -8.99
C LEU A 83 4.71 -4.99 -10.49
N LYS A 84 4.06 -4.03 -11.18
CA LYS A 84 3.92 -4.05 -12.64
C LYS A 84 5.27 -3.92 -13.33
N GLU A 85 6.14 -3.02 -12.86
CA GLU A 85 7.48 -2.85 -13.43
C GLU A 85 8.32 -4.11 -13.32
N VAL A 86 8.29 -4.77 -12.15
CA VAL A 86 8.97 -6.05 -11.94
C VAL A 86 8.43 -7.12 -12.91
N GLY A 87 7.11 -7.18 -13.10
CA GLY A 87 6.47 -8.08 -14.06
C GLY A 87 6.90 -7.80 -15.50
N ALA A 88 6.91 -6.54 -15.92
CA ALA A 88 7.31 -6.11 -17.26
C ALA A 88 8.79 -6.44 -17.54
N LYS A 89 9.70 -6.21 -16.57
CA LYS A 89 11.11 -6.58 -16.66
C LYS A 89 11.33 -8.09 -16.82
N LYS A 90 10.54 -8.91 -16.13
CA LYS A 90 10.58 -10.38 -16.31
C LYS A 90 10.13 -10.80 -17.71
N GLN A 91 9.05 -10.21 -18.23
CA GLN A 91 8.56 -10.49 -19.58
C GLN A 91 9.56 -10.07 -20.67
N SER A 92 10.18 -8.89 -20.52
CA SER A 92 11.20 -8.45 -21.48
C SER A 92 12.45 -9.33 -21.43
N MET A 93 12.93 -9.71 -20.24
CA MET A 93 14.10 -10.59 -20.10
C MET A 93 13.88 -11.99 -20.69
N ASN A 94 12.66 -12.55 -20.56
CA ASN A 94 12.31 -13.82 -21.20
C ASN A 94 12.30 -13.73 -22.74
N LYS A 95 11.86 -12.60 -23.31
CA LYS A 95 11.91 -12.38 -24.78
C LYS A 95 13.33 -12.32 -25.33
N TYR A 96 14.30 -11.84 -24.55
CA TYR A 96 15.71 -11.81 -24.96
C TYR A 96 16.46 -13.12 -24.69
N SER A 97 16.04 -13.92 -23.70
CA SER A 97 16.70 -15.21 -23.39
C SER A 97 16.28 -16.35 -24.32
N ASN A 98 15.17 -16.23 -25.05
CA ASN A 98 14.71 -17.26 -25.97
C ASN A 98 14.42 -16.78 -27.41
N PRO A 99 15.43 -16.27 -28.15
CA PRO A 99 15.26 -15.80 -29.52
C PRO A 99 14.92 -16.91 -30.54
N TYR A 100 14.88 -18.18 -30.13
CA TYR A 100 14.67 -19.34 -31.00
C TYR A 100 13.36 -20.11 -30.70
N GLU A 101 12.55 -19.73 -29.71
CA GLU A 101 11.28 -20.42 -29.43
C GLU A 101 10.24 -20.23 -30.54
N ALA A 102 10.27 -19.06 -31.20
CA ALA A 102 9.46 -18.79 -32.39
C ALA A 102 10.05 -19.42 -33.67
N LEU A 103 11.23 -20.06 -33.57
CA LEU A 103 11.91 -20.73 -34.67
C LEU A 103 11.90 -22.25 -34.49
N GLN A 104 10.78 -22.84 -34.03
CA GLN A 104 10.45 -24.19 -34.45
C GLN A 104 10.17 -24.17 -35.96
N THR A 105 11.28 -24.21 -36.68
CA THR A 105 11.38 -24.44 -38.11
C THR A 105 10.96 -25.88 -38.35
N ASP A 106 9.94 -26.10 -39.17
CA ASP A 106 9.77 -27.34 -39.90
C ASP A 106 11.04 -27.53 -40.76
N GLY A 107 12.04 -28.18 -40.16
CA GLY A 107 13.33 -28.45 -40.76
C GLY A 107 13.20 -29.48 -41.87
N VAL A 108 12.78 -29.05 -43.06
CA VAL A 108 12.84 -29.90 -44.26
C VAL A 108 14.26 -29.79 -44.84
N PHE A 109 15.11 -30.74 -44.47
CA PHE A 109 16.38 -30.98 -45.17
C PHE A 109 16.09 -31.73 -46.48
N TYR A 110 16.26 -31.05 -47.60
CA TYR A 110 16.41 -31.71 -48.90
C TYR A 110 17.88 -32.15 -49.06
N ASP A 111 18.14 -33.44 -48.86
CA ASP A 111 19.26 -34.09 -49.54
C ASP A 111 18.92 -35.57 -49.79
N LYS A 112 18.82 -35.92 -51.06
CA LYS A 112 19.76 -36.88 -51.66
C LYS A 112 19.58 -36.94 -53.17
N ARG A 113 20.64 -36.49 -53.85
CA ARG A 113 20.99 -36.94 -55.21
C ARG A 113 21.12 -38.46 -55.23
N ASN A 114 20.42 -39.09 -56.17
CA ASN A 114 20.94 -40.09 -57.12
C ASN A 114 19.94 -40.23 -58.27
#